data_AF-A0A6N7KYS7-F1
#
_entry.id   AF-A0A6N7KYS7-F1
#
_cell.length_a   1.000
_cell.length_b   1.000
_cell.length_c   1.000
_cell.angle_alpha   90.00
_cell.angle_beta   90.00
_cell.angle_gamma   90.00
#
_symmetry.space_group_name_H-M   'P 1'
#
loop_
_entity.id
_entity.type
_entity.pdbx_description
1 polymer ?
#
loop_
_entity_poly.entity_id
_entity_poly.type
_entity_poly.pdbx_seq_one_letter_code
_entity_poly.pdbx_strand_id
1 'polypeptide(L)'
;MTTQLRHGAGPRMLPALMAALSGIIGATALGATPAAAADQRHAIYAIAHRVDTLDGVDAALDHGANGIEIDVCAWWNPNEWRAYHDCSSAGDARLGPSFDSMIDRIVSNANAGRRLSLVWLDIKDPNYCGEQQNRGCSVAGLRDKAQRLTAAGIQVLYGFYEYHGGSTPDVGGRGWKSLEGKLGRLEGMTTTGTRDQARSAFNRSGSAIPPGHRAMDYGDSNIANGFGNCTEATYNTCAELKKGAGDRAAGQLAATLSWTTTYNDPWYVDKLLGDARVDGIIAGYGSFTGVREYDNSWQCANAVNLVRDWVNRHSATHRMATSGDRLFK
;
A
#
# COMPACT_ATOMS: atom_id res chain seq x y z
N MET A 1 -67.67 -23.00 67.18
CA MET A 1 -67.26 -22.43 68.49
C MET A 1 -65.93 -21.73 68.22
N THR A 2 -65.72 -20.40 68.28
CA THR A 2 -66.18 -19.35 69.22
C THR A 2 -65.86 -19.70 70.68
N THR A 3 -65.15 -18.88 71.48
CA THR A 3 -64.55 -17.54 71.25
C THR A 3 -63.51 -17.20 72.35
N GLN A 4 -62.63 -16.22 72.09
CA GLN A 4 -62.19 -15.06 72.92
C GLN A 4 -60.71 -14.68 72.56
N LEU A 5 -60.23 -13.42 72.42
CA LEU A 5 -60.38 -12.15 73.18
C LEU A 5 -59.70 -12.23 74.57
N ARG A 6 -58.96 -11.27 75.17
CA ARG A 6 -58.38 -9.92 74.91
C ARG A 6 -57.20 -9.77 75.93
N HIS A 7 -56.25 -8.81 76.01
CA HIS A 7 -55.86 -7.49 75.43
C HIS A 7 -54.31 -7.36 75.64
N GLY A 8 -53.55 -6.31 75.30
CA GLY A 8 -53.77 -5.07 74.53
C GLY A 8 -52.67 -3.99 74.80
N ALA A 9 -52.33 -3.19 73.77
CA ALA A 9 -51.57 -1.91 73.78
C ALA A 9 -50.06 -1.84 74.16
N GLY A 10 -49.30 -1.00 73.42
CA GLY A 10 -47.90 -0.56 73.69
C GLY A 10 -47.84 0.94 74.06
N PRO A 11 -46.90 1.79 73.55
CA PRO A 11 -45.80 1.57 72.58
C PRO A 11 -44.47 2.35 72.88
N ARG A 12 -43.56 2.45 71.86
CA ARG A 12 -42.29 3.27 71.75
C ARG A 12 -41.03 2.67 72.41
N MET A 13 -39.79 2.82 71.89
CA MET A 13 -39.28 3.47 70.65
C MET A 13 -37.94 2.84 70.14
N LEU A 14 -37.45 3.32 68.97
CA LEU A 14 -36.25 2.94 68.16
C LEU A 14 -34.87 3.21 68.85
N PRO A 15 -33.66 2.84 68.29
CA PRO A 15 -33.34 2.41 66.91
C PRO A 15 -32.32 1.24 66.67
N ALA A 16 -32.33 0.77 65.40
CA ALA A 16 -31.30 0.15 64.53
C ALA A 16 -29.90 -0.32 65.02
N LEU A 17 -29.41 -1.44 64.45
CA LEU A 17 -28.31 -1.38 63.44
C LEU A 17 -28.25 -2.61 62.48
N MET A 18 -27.65 -2.37 61.32
CA MET A 18 -27.23 -3.22 60.18
C MET A 18 -27.12 -4.74 60.37
N ALA A 19 -27.56 -5.48 59.32
CA ALA A 19 -27.12 -6.84 59.02
C ALA A 19 -25.99 -6.83 57.95
N ALA A 20 -25.17 -7.89 57.92
CA ALA A 20 -24.22 -8.14 56.83
C ALA A 20 -24.18 -9.65 56.52
N LEU A 21 -24.60 -10.04 55.31
CA LEU A 21 -24.48 -11.40 54.79
C LEU A 21 -23.24 -11.51 53.90
N SER A 22 -22.47 -12.58 54.07
CA SER A 22 -21.27 -12.86 53.27
C SER A 22 -21.63 -13.31 51.85
N GLY A 23 -21.59 -12.41 50.87
CA GLY A 23 -21.70 -12.73 49.45
C GLY A 23 -20.33 -13.02 48.83
N ILE A 24 -20.09 -14.27 48.42
CA ILE A 24 -18.88 -14.64 47.67
C ILE A 24 -19.05 -14.21 46.21
N ILE A 25 -18.36 -13.13 45.82
CA ILE A 25 -18.22 -12.74 44.41
C ILE A 25 -16.87 -13.28 43.91
N GLY A 26 -16.92 -14.37 43.15
CA GLY A 26 -15.74 -14.92 42.48
C GLY A 26 -15.31 -14.01 41.32
N ALA A 27 -14.38 -13.10 41.58
CA ALA A 27 -13.82 -12.23 40.55
C ALA A 27 -12.91 -13.02 39.60
N THR A 28 -13.48 -13.56 38.51
CA THR A 28 -12.72 -14.10 37.38
C THR A 28 -12.03 -12.94 36.65
N ALA A 29 -10.87 -12.52 37.16
CA ALA A 29 -9.98 -11.60 36.49
C ALA A 29 -9.43 -12.28 35.23
N LEU A 30 -10.17 -12.16 34.12
CA LEU A 30 -9.67 -12.44 32.78
C LEU A 30 -8.47 -11.53 32.56
N GLY A 31 -7.27 -12.11 32.65
CA GLY A 31 -6.02 -11.43 32.42
C GLY A 31 -5.95 -11.00 30.96
N ALA A 32 -6.44 -9.80 30.67
CA ALA A 32 -6.22 -9.15 29.40
C ALA A 32 -4.70 -8.99 29.22
N THR A 33 -4.12 -9.84 28.37
CA THR A 33 -2.76 -9.65 27.88
C THR A 33 -2.66 -8.21 27.39
N PRO A 34 -1.69 -7.40 27.89
CA PRO A 34 -1.54 -6.04 27.42
C PRO A 34 -1.50 -6.04 25.90
N ALA A 35 -2.37 -5.27 25.26
CA ALA A 35 -2.35 -5.13 23.81
C ALA A 35 -0.94 -4.66 23.43
N ALA A 36 -0.20 -5.51 22.71
CA ALA A 36 1.21 -5.28 22.43
C ALA A 36 1.33 -3.88 21.81
N ALA A 37 2.09 -2.99 22.46
CA ALA A 37 2.17 -1.59 22.07
C ALA A 37 2.57 -1.53 20.60
N ALA A 38 1.66 -1.02 19.76
CA ALA A 38 1.79 -1.11 18.31
C ALA A 38 3.17 -0.57 17.89
N ASP A 39 3.92 -1.34 17.09
CA ASP A 39 5.33 -1.05 16.83
C ASP A 39 5.48 0.28 16.08
N GLN A 40 5.85 1.32 16.84
CA GLN A 40 5.95 2.71 16.39
C GLN A 40 7.12 2.96 15.43
N ARG A 41 7.99 1.96 15.20
CA ARG A 41 9.04 2.07 14.19
C ARG A 41 8.41 2.20 12.81
N HIS A 42 8.98 3.09 12.01
CA HIS A 42 8.51 3.38 10.67
C HIS A 42 8.63 2.13 9.77
N ALA A 43 7.53 1.76 9.11
CA ALA A 43 7.39 0.51 8.37
C ALA A 43 7.75 0.72 6.88
N ILE A 44 8.90 0.20 6.45
CA ILE A 44 9.46 0.36 5.11
C ILE A 44 9.04 -0.77 4.16
N TYR A 45 8.68 -0.39 2.94
CA TYR A 45 8.34 -1.28 1.83
C TYR A 45 9.52 -1.37 0.85
N ALA A 46 10.20 -2.52 0.81
CA ALA A 46 11.07 -2.90 -0.30
C ALA A 46 10.19 -3.54 -1.36
N ILE A 47 9.99 -2.83 -2.46
CA ILE A 47 9.07 -3.18 -3.54
C ILE A 47 9.93 -3.74 -4.68
N ALA A 48 9.72 -4.99 -5.07
CA ALA A 48 10.40 -5.52 -6.25
C ALA A 48 9.89 -4.80 -7.51
N HIS A 49 10.79 -4.26 -8.32
CA HIS A 49 10.48 -3.58 -9.59
C HIS A 49 10.05 -4.58 -10.67
N ARG A 50 9.03 -4.25 -11.45
CA ARG A 50 8.76 -4.87 -12.74
C ARG A 50 8.56 -6.39 -12.67
N VAL A 51 7.61 -6.79 -11.83
CA VAL A 51 7.31 -8.20 -11.51
C VAL A 51 6.23 -8.73 -12.44
N ASP A 52 6.49 -8.71 -13.76
CA ASP A 52 5.50 -9.07 -14.79
C ASP A 52 5.37 -10.60 -15.01
N THR A 53 6.03 -11.42 -14.19
CA THR A 53 6.04 -12.89 -14.36
C THR A 53 5.72 -13.64 -13.08
N LEU A 54 5.13 -14.84 -13.23
CA LEU A 54 4.78 -15.71 -12.10
C LEU A 54 6.03 -16.13 -11.30
N ASP A 55 7.13 -16.43 -11.99
CA ASP A 55 8.43 -16.76 -11.39
C ASP A 55 9.06 -15.54 -10.71
N GLY A 56 8.84 -14.34 -11.26
CA GLY A 56 9.24 -13.07 -10.64
C GLY A 56 8.55 -12.81 -9.30
N VAL A 57 7.27 -13.18 -9.15
CA VAL A 57 6.54 -13.09 -7.86
C VAL A 57 7.20 -13.97 -6.81
N ASP A 58 7.64 -15.18 -7.17
CA ASP A 58 8.35 -16.06 -6.24
C ASP A 58 9.75 -15.56 -5.91
N ALA A 59 10.51 -15.12 -6.92
CA ALA A 59 11.84 -14.52 -6.75
C ALA A 59 11.79 -13.29 -5.84
N ALA A 60 10.81 -12.40 -6.00
CA ALA A 60 10.62 -11.24 -5.13
C ALA A 60 10.41 -11.67 -3.66
N LEU A 61 9.60 -12.70 -3.43
CA LEU A 61 9.35 -13.26 -2.10
C LEU A 61 10.57 -14.01 -1.52
N ASP A 62 11.36 -14.70 -2.34
CA ASP A 62 12.60 -15.37 -1.92
C ASP A 62 13.70 -14.35 -1.56
N HIS A 63 13.78 -13.24 -2.30
CA HIS A 63 14.67 -12.11 -2.02
C HIS A 63 14.21 -11.29 -0.79
N GLY A 64 13.04 -11.58 -0.23
CA GLY A 64 12.49 -10.90 0.96
C GLY A 64 11.91 -9.53 0.69
N ALA A 65 11.46 -9.25 -0.54
CA ALA A 65 10.63 -8.09 -0.84
C ALA A 65 9.28 -8.25 -0.11
N ASN A 66 8.78 -7.14 0.45
CA ASN A 66 7.48 -7.09 1.13
C ASN A 66 6.44 -6.29 0.34
N GLY A 67 6.81 -5.71 -0.79
CA GLY A 67 5.90 -5.35 -1.87
C GLY A 67 6.41 -5.84 -3.22
N ILE A 68 5.54 -5.82 -4.22
CA ILE A 68 5.92 -5.91 -5.63
C ILE A 68 5.23 -4.78 -6.40
N GLU A 69 5.84 -4.35 -7.48
CA GLU A 69 5.23 -3.54 -8.51
C GLU A 69 5.05 -4.41 -9.78
N ILE A 70 3.91 -4.28 -10.43
CA ILE A 70 3.51 -5.02 -11.62
C ILE A 70 3.03 -4.00 -12.65
N ASP A 71 3.61 -4.02 -13.84
CA ASP A 71 3.16 -3.19 -14.94
C ASP A 71 1.85 -3.77 -15.50
N VAL A 72 0.78 -2.98 -15.66
CA VAL A 72 -0.50 -3.51 -16.18
C VAL A 72 -0.98 -2.78 -17.43
N CYS A 73 -1.23 -3.57 -18.46
CA CYS A 73 -1.74 -3.19 -19.78
C CYS A 73 -3.10 -3.83 -20.06
N ALA A 74 -3.98 -3.13 -20.79
CA ALA A 74 -5.36 -3.53 -21.09
C ALA A 74 -5.51 -4.10 -22.52
N TRP A 75 -6.13 -5.28 -22.65
CA TRP A 75 -6.51 -5.84 -23.96
C TRP A 75 -8.02 -5.93 -24.10
N TRP A 76 -8.58 -5.16 -25.04
CA TRP A 76 -10.01 -5.14 -25.38
C TRP A 76 -10.54 -6.50 -25.87
N ASN A 77 -9.65 -7.32 -26.44
CA ASN A 77 -9.89 -8.70 -26.85
C ASN A 77 -8.74 -9.56 -26.32
N PRO A 78 -8.96 -10.47 -25.34
CA PRO A 78 -10.24 -11.01 -24.88
C PRO A 78 -10.88 -10.27 -23.67
N ASN A 79 -10.75 -8.94 -23.57
CA ASN A 79 -11.32 -8.11 -22.48
C ASN A 79 -10.69 -8.44 -21.10
N GLU A 80 -9.35 -8.38 -21.05
CA GLU A 80 -8.51 -8.73 -19.89
C GLU A 80 -7.43 -7.68 -19.59
N TRP A 81 -6.80 -7.78 -18.43
CA TRP A 81 -5.53 -7.12 -18.09
C TRP A 81 -4.40 -8.16 -18.10
N ARG A 82 -3.20 -7.78 -18.54
CA ARG A 82 -1.98 -8.61 -18.43
C ARG A 82 -0.86 -7.84 -17.75
N ALA A 83 0.06 -8.59 -17.14
CA ALA A 83 1.25 -8.02 -16.54
C ALA A 83 2.32 -7.82 -17.63
N TYR A 84 2.57 -6.56 -18.02
CA TYR A 84 3.50 -6.17 -19.08
C TYR A 84 3.73 -4.65 -19.08
N HIS A 85 4.94 -4.19 -19.41
CA HIS A 85 5.31 -2.77 -19.42
C HIS A 85 4.96 -2.00 -20.71
N ASP A 86 5.25 -2.60 -21.87
CA ASP A 86 5.38 -1.84 -23.12
C ASP A 86 4.16 -1.95 -24.05
N CYS A 87 2.92 -1.77 -23.53
CA CYS A 87 1.67 -2.07 -24.27
C CYS A 87 1.65 -1.48 -25.70
N SER A 88 2.11 -0.23 -25.83
CA SER A 88 2.10 0.54 -27.08
C SER A 88 3.04 0.00 -28.17
N SER A 89 4.03 -0.83 -27.80
CA SER A 89 4.96 -1.47 -28.73
C SER A 89 4.50 -2.85 -29.23
N ALA A 90 3.60 -3.51 -28.50
CA ALA A 90 3.18 -4.88 -28.77
C ALA A 90 2.09 -4.99 -29.85
N GLY A 91 1.28 -3.94 -30.03
CA GLY A 91 0.09 -3.99 -30.89
C GLY A 91 -0.89 -5.06 -30.41
N ASP A 92 -1.39 -5.90 -31.33
CA ASP A 92 -2.29 -7.02 -30.98
C ASP A 92 -1.55 -8.21 -30.31
N ALA A 93 -0.22 -8.16 -30.13
CA ALA A 93 0.52 -9.20 -29.45
C ALA A 93 0.23 -9.19 -27.93
N ARG A 94 -0.45 -10.23 -27.45
CA ARG A 94 -0.69 -10.44 -26.01
C ARG A 94 0.57 -10.98 -25.35
N LEU A 95 1.29 -10.11 -24.68
CA LEU A 95 2.51 -10.43 -23.92
C LEU A 95 2.20 -10.51 -22.41
N GLY A 96 3.05 -11.22 -21.67
CA GLY A 96 2.89 -11.45 -20.24
C GLY A 96 1.74 -12.39 -19.84
N PRO A 97 1.67 -12.82 -18.56
CA PRO A 97 0.57 -13.58 -18.00
C PRO A 97 -0.68 -12.69 -17.80
N SER A 98 -1.87 -13.29 -17.73
CA SER A 98 -3.06 -12.53 -17.34
C SER A 98 -2.99 -12.12 -15.86
N PHE A 99 -3.59 -10.97 -15.55
CA PHE A 99 -3.57 -10.43 -14.19
C PHE A 99 -4.26 -11.36 -13.17
N ASP A 100 -5.23 -12.17 -13.61
CA ASP A 100 -5.83 -13.21 -12.75
C ASP A 100 -4.81 -14.29 -12.34
N SER A 101 -3.90 -14.70 -13.23
CA SER A 101 -2.82 -15.64 -12.90
C SER A 101 -1.79 -15.04 -11.94
N MET A 102 -1.51 -13.74 -12.07
CA MET A 102 -0.67 -13.01 -11.10
C MET A 102 -1.32 -13.00 -9.72
N ILE A 103 -2.60 -12.64 -9.64
CA ILE A 103 -3.37 -12.70 -8.40
C ILE A 103 -3.37 -14.13 -7.82
N ASP A 104 -3.58 -15.16 -8.63
CA ASP A 104 -3.57 -16.55 -8.18
C ASP A 104 -2.23 -16.93 -7.55
N ARG A 105 -1.09 -16.52 -8.15
CA ARG A 105 0.25 -16.77 -7.59
C ARG A 105 0.51 -16.01 -6.30
N ILE A 106 0.10 -14.74 -6.23
CA ILE A 106 0.25 -13.88 -5.04
C ILE A 106 -0.61 -14.39 -3.88
N VAL A 107 -1.88 -14.73 -4.14
CA VAL A 107 -2.81 -15.26 -3.12
C VAL A 107 -2.41 -16.67 -2.67
N SER A 108 -1.90 -17.51 -3.58
CA SER A 108 -1.32 -18.82 -3.23
C SER A 108 -0.14 -18.68 -2.26
N ASN A 109 0.81 -17.79 -2.56
CA ASN A 109 1.92 -17.48 -1.65
C ASN A 109 1.44 -16.89 -0.31
N ALA A 110 0.45 -16.00 -0.31
CA ALA A 110 -0.14 -15.45 0.92
C ALA A 110 -0.82 -16.52 1.80
N ASN A 111 -1.48 -17.52 1.19
CA ASN A 111 -2.05 -18.67 1.88
C ASN A 111 -0.96 -19.62 2.42
N ALA A 112 0.19 -19.71 1.75
CA ALA A 112 1.39 -20.39 2.23
C ALA A 112 2.19 -19.57 3.27
N GLY A 113 1.64 -18.46 3.79
CA GLY A 113 2.27 -17.60 4.80
C GLY A 113 3.24 -16.55 4.25
N ARG A 114 3.58 -16.60 2.95
CA ARG A 114 4.48 -15.67 2.24
C ARG A 114 3.69 -14.46 1.71
N ARG A 115 2.95 -13.78 2.60
CA ARG A 115 2.05 -12.68 2.23
C ARG A 115 2.80 -11.36 2.01
N LEU A 116 2.68 -10.79 0.82
CA LEU A 116 3.09 -9.40 0.52
C LEU A 116 2.26 -8.39 1.33
N SER A 117 2.90 -7.28 1.71
CA SER A 117 2.25 -6.15 2.39
C SER A 117 1.62 -5.16 1.40
N LEU A 118 2.11 -5.13 0.16
CA LEU A 118 1.70 -4.21 -0.91
C LEU A 118 1.84 -4.88 -2.30
N VAL A 119 0.91 -4.55 -3.20
CA VAL A 119 1.06 -4.70 -4.66
C VAL A 119 0.80 -3.33 -5.28
N TRP A 120 1.78 -2.79 -6.00
CA TRP A 120 1.62 -1.62 -6.86
C TRP A 120 1.27 -2.13 -8.26
N LEU A 121 0.24 -1.54 -8.88
CA LEU A 121 -0.18 -1.80 -10.25
C LEU A 121 0.11 -0.53 -11.05
N ASP A 122 1.17 -0.51 -11.86
CA ASP A 122 1.46 0.67 -12.69
C ASP A 122 0.61 0.62 -13.96
N ILE A 123 -0.42 1.47 -14.03
CA ILE A 123 -1.44 1.39 -15.06
C ILE A 123 -0.99 2.18 -16.28
N LYS A 124 -0.53 1.48 -17.31
CA LYS A 124 0.10 2.06 -18.51
C LYS A 124 -0.92 2.68 -19.48
N ASP A 125 -2.13 2.14 -19.55
CA ASP A 125 -3.17 2.54 -20.52
C ASP A 125 -4.59 2.71 -19.89
N PRO A 126 -4.72 3.48 -18.78
CA PRO A 126 -5.93 3.54 -17.95
C PRO A 126 -7.20 4.03 -18.68
N ASN A 127 -7.05 4.63 -19.86
CA ASN A 127 -8.12 5.16 -20.69
C ASN A 127 -8.53 4.24 -21.86
N TYR A 128 -7.87 3.10 -22.06
CA TYR A 128 -8.07 2.24 -23.23
C TYR A 128 -9.50 1.67 -23.28
N CYS A 129 -9.90 0.90 -22.27
CA CYS A 129 -11.25 0.33 -22.17
C CYS A 129 -12.24 1.22 -21.40
N GLY A 130 -13.54 1.06 -21.69
CA GLY A 130 -14.64 1.75 -21.00
C GLY A 130 -15.45 0.81 -20.10
N GLU A 131 -15.89 1.28 -18.93
CA GLU A 131 -16.62 0.45 -17.93
C GLU A 131 -17.89 -0.22 -18.46
N GLN A 132 -18.56 0.36 -19.46
CA GLN A 132 -19.81 -0.15 -20.05
C GLN A 132 -19.56 -1.08 -21.24
N GLN A 133 -18.47 -0.84 -21.98
CA GLN A 133 -18.15 -1.54 -23.23
C GLN A 133 -17.36 -2.81 -22.93
N ASN A 134 -16.20 -2.65 -22.27
CA ASN A 134 -15.21 -3.69 -22.03
C ASN A 134 -14.74 -3.59 -20.56
N ARG A 135 -15.58 -3.99 -19.61
CA ARG A 135 -15.27 -3.85 -18.18
C ARG A 135 -14.02 -4.63 -17.75
N GLY A 136 -13.80 -5.83 -18.30
CA GLY A 136 -12.72 -6.72 -17.89
C GLY A 136 -11.31 -6.18 -18.11
N CYS A 137 -11.13 -5.27 -19.09
CA CYS A 137 -9.92 -4.50 -19.34
C CYS A 137 -10.02 -3.01 -18.95
N SER A 138 -11.08 -2.58 -18.25
CA SER A 138 -11.16 -1.22 -17.70
C SER A 138 -10.54 -1.17 -16.29
N VAL A 139 -10.13 0.01 -15.82
CA VAL A 139 -9.55 0.17 -14.47
C VAL A 139 -10.54 -0.20 -13.36
N ALA A 140 -11.85 -0.12 -13.62
CA ALA A 140 -12.85 -0.65 -12.69
C ALA A 140 -12.84 -2.18 -12.63
N GLY A 141 -12.63 -2.87 -13.76
CA GLY A 141 -12.43 -4.32 -13.78
C GLY A 141 -11.08 -4.75 -13.19
N LEU A 142 -10.03 -3.93 -13.33
CA LEU A 142 -8.76 -4.10 -12.62
C LEU A 142 -9.00 -4.07 -11.11
N ARG A 143 -9.75 -3.07 -10.63
CA ARG A 143 -10.15 -2.97 -9.22
C ARG A 143 -11.01 -4.14 -8.78
N ASP A 144 -12.00 -4.56 -9.57
CA ASP A 144 -12.85 -5.72 -9.24
C ASP A 144 -12.00 -7.00 -9.02
N LYS A 145 -11.01 -7.24 -9.90
CA LYS A 145 -10.02 -8.33 -9.76
C LYS A 145 -9.15 -8.14 -8.52
N ALA A 146 -8.63 -6.93 -8.30
CA ALA A 146 -7.76 -6.59 -7.17
C ALA A 146 -8.43 -6.75 -5.79
N GLN A 147 -9.77 -6.83 -5.70
CA GLN A 147 -10.44 -7.17 -4.43
C GLN A 147 -10.03 -8.55 -3.90
N ARG A 148 -9.51 -9.45 -4.75
CA ARG A 148 -8.92 -10.73 -4.33
C ARG A 148 -7.64 -10.56 -3.51
N LEU A 149 -6.85 -9.51 -3.80
CA LEU A 149 -5.63 -9.16 -3.06
C LEU A 149 -6.00 -8.50 -1.71
N THR A 150 -6.95 -7.57 -1.71
CA THR A 150 -7.41 -6.91 -0.47
C THR A 150 -8.12 -7.89 0.47
N ALA A 151 -8.90 -8.84 -0.06
CA ALA A 151 -9.47 -9.95 0.72
C ALA A 151 -8.39 -10.88 1.30
N ALA A 152 -7.26 -11.06 0.62
CA ALA A 152 -6.09 -11.77 1.14
C ALA A 152 -5.28 -10.95 2.17
N GLY A 153 -5.68 -9.71 2.48
CA GLY A 153 -5.03 -8.81 3.44
C GLY A 153 -3.82 -8.04 2.89
N ILE A 154 -3.71 -7.94 1.57
CA ILE A 154 -2.63 -7.26 0.83
C ILE A 154 -3.12 -5.87 0.43
N GLN A 155 -2.28 -4.84 0.55
CA GLN A 155 -2.62 -3.50 0.07
C GLN A 155 -2.45 -3.41 -1.46
N VAL A 156 -3.27 -2.59 -2.12
CA VAL A 156 -3.20 -2.34 -3.57
C VAL A 156 -3.00 -0.86 -3.82
N LEU A 157 -1.96 -0.50 -4.57
CA LEU A 157 -1.70 0.86 -5.02
C LEU A 157 -1.90 0.94 -6.53
N TYR A 158 -2.83 1.78 -6.98
CA TYR A 158 -3.06 2.04 -8.39
C TYR A 158 -2.17 3.22 -8.84
N GLY A 159 -1.17 2.95 -9.67
CA GLY A 159 -0.25 3.94 -10.23
C GLY A 159 -0.81 4.60 -11.49
N PHE A 160 -0.59 5.91 -11.62
CA PHE A 160 -0.91 6.70 -12.81
C PHE A 160 0.25 7.64 -13.14
N TYR A 161 0.88 7.46 -14.30
CA TYR A 161 1.85 8.43 -14.83
C TYR A 161 1.07 9.58 -15.53
N GLU A 162 1.54 10.84 -15.48
CA GLU A 162 1.00 11.90 -16.38
C GLU A 162 1.59 11.73 -17.81
N TYR A 163 1.41 10.55 -18.43
CA TYR A 163 2.06 10.17 -19.69
C TYR A 163 1.26 10.66 -20.90
N HIS A 164 -0.04 10.33 -20.94
CA HIS A 164 -0.96 10.90 -21.91
C HIS A 164 -1.39 12.30 -21.44
N GLY A 165 -1.14 13.31 -22.28
CA GLY A 165 -1.68 14.65 -22.12
C GLY A 165 -2.95 14.89 -22.95
N GLY A 166 -3.49 16.10 -22.88
CA GLY A 166 -4.56 16.55 -23.77
C GLY A 166 -5.96 16.04 -23.39
N SER A 167 -6.68 15.45 -24.35
CA SER A 167 -8.11 15.10 -24.23
C SER A 167 -8.39 13.73 -23.58
N THR A 168 -7.38 12.87 -23.47
CA THR A 168 -7.47 11.57 -22.79
C THR A 168 -6.35 11.40 -21.76
N PRO A 169 -6.23 12.30 -20.77
CA PRO A 169 -5.15 12.25 -19.80
C PRO A 169 -5.32 11.08 -18.84
N ASP A 170 -4.24 10.51 -18.34
CA ASP A 170 -4.31 9.37 -17.40
C ASP A 170 -4.83 9.83 -16.03
N VAL A 171 -4.17 10.84 -15.45
CA VAL A 171 -4.65 11.59 -14.30
C VAL A 171 -5.91 12.38 -14.66
N GLY A 172 -6.99 12.18 -13.90
CA GLY A 172 -8.30 12.76 -14.21
C GLY A 172 -8.98 12.18 -15.45
N GLY A 173 -8.41 11.13 -16.05
CA GLY A 173 -9.01 10.36 -17.14
C GLY A 173 -10.20 9.52 -16.73
N ARG A 174 -10.66 8.67 -17.66
CA ARG A 174 -11.70 7.67 -17.41
C ARG A 174 -11.24 6.65 -16.38
N GLY A 175 -9.99 6.18 -16.48
CA GLY A 175 -9.43 5.19 -15.55
C GLY A 175 -9.31 5.74 -14.13
N TRP A 176 -8.76 6.94 -13.97
CA TRP A 176 -8.68 7.65 -12.69
C TRP A 176 -10.07 7.86 -12.06
N LYS A 177 -11.03 8.40 -12.84
CA LYS A 177 -12.43 8.59 -12.42
C LYS A 177 -13.15 7.29 -12.07
N SER A 178 -12.67 6.14 -12.54
CA SER A 178 -13.23 4.84 -12.18
C SER A 178 -12.93 4.41 -10.73
N LEU A 179 -11.97 5.05 -10.07
CA LEU A 179 -11.55 4.77 -8.69
C LEU A 179 -12.03 5.82 -7.67
N GLU A 180 -12.32 7.05 -8.12
CA GLU A 180 -12.86 8.15 -7.31
C GLU A 180 -14.07 7.71 -6.46
N GLY A 181 -13.99 7.89 -5.15
CA GLY A 181 -15.05 7.49 -4.20
C GLY A 181 -15.27 5.97 -4.04
N LYS A 182 -14.47 5.11 -4.68
CA LYS A 182 -14.63 3.63 -4.64
C LYS A 182 -13.51 2.89 -3.89
N LEU A 183 -12.41 3.55 -3.53
CA LEU A 183 -11.29 2.93 -2.81
C LEU A 183 -11.68 2.45 -1.40
N GLY A 184 -11.25 1.25 -1.03
CA GLY A 184 -11.39 0.68 0.31
C GLY A 184 -10.13 0.85 1.17
N ARG A 185 -10.22 0.44 2.45
CA ARG A 185 -9.20 0.62 3.50
C ARG A 185 -7.83 -0.05 3.29
N LEU A 186 -7.63 -0.75 2.17
CA LEU A 186 -6.36 -1.35 1.77
C LEU A 186 -5.92 -0.85 0.38
N GLU A 187 -6.64 0.11 -0.20
CA GLU A 187 -6.41 0.61 -1.55
C GLU A 187 -5.92 2.06 -1.51
N GLY A 188 -5.09 2.44 -2.47
CA GLY A 188 -4.61 3.80 -2.66
C GLY A 188 -4.36 4.11 -4.12
N MET A 189 -4.16 5.40 -4.43
CA MET A 189 -3.73 5.86 -5.75
C MET A 189 -2.44 6.66 -5.62
N THR A 190 -1.48 6.45 -6.51
CA THR A 190 -0.30 7.31 -6.66
C THR A 190 -0.31 7.99 -8.02
N THR A 191 0.46 9.07 -8.10
CA THR A 191 0.78 9.76 -9.35
C THR A 191 2.22 10.22 -9.28
N THR A 192 2.96 10.01 -10.38
CA THR A 192 4.38 10.36 -10.39
C THR A 192 4.59 11.87 -10.49
N GLY A 193 5.71 12.35 -9.97
CA GLY A 193 6.27 13.67 -10.29
C GLY A 193 6.70 14.47 -9.07
N THR A 194 6.94 15.76 -9.29
CA THR A 194 7.23 16.71 -8.20
C THR A 194 6.05 16.80 -7.21
N ARG A 195 6.32 17.21 -5.98
CA ARG A 195 5.32 17.30 -4.90
C ARG A 195 4.15 18.22 -5.27
N ASP A 196 4.43 19.31 -5.99
CA ASP A 196 3.38 20.22 -6.43
C ASP A 196 2.62 19.71 -7.67
N GLN A 197 3.22 18.86 -8.53
CA GLN A 197 2.47 18.11 -9.56
C GLN A 197 1.50 17.11 -8.90
N ALA A 198 1.98 16.24 -8.01
CA ALA A 198 1.15 15.23 -7.35
C ALA A 198 0.00 15.86 -6.56
N ARG A 199 0.27 16.94 -5.80
CA ARG A 199 -0.81 17.71 -5.14
C ARG A 199 -1.76 18.35 -6.14
N SER A 200 -1.26 18.87 -7.27
CA SER A 200 -2.11 19.45 -8.32
C SER A 200 -2.97 18.41 -9.03
N ALA A 201 -2.50 17.17 -9.22
CA ALA A 201 -3.31 16.05 -9.71
C ALA A 201 -4.50 15.77 -8.78
N PHE A 202 -4.25 15.51 -7.49
CA PHE A 202 -5.32 15.26 -6.53
C PHE A 202 -6.23 16.48 -6.27
N ASN A 203 -5.74 17.70 -6.44
CA ASN A 203 -6.58 18.90 -6.29
C ASN A 203 -7.43 19.19 -7.54
N ARG A 204 -6.93 18.93 -8.75
CA ARG A 204 -7.68 19.06 -10.01
C ARG A 204 -8.70 17.94 -10.22
N SER A 205 -8.39 16.72 -9.75
CA SER A 205 -9.12 15.51 -10.17
C SER A 205 -9.26 14.44 -9.08
N GLY A 206 -8.81 14.68 -7.85
CA GLY A 206 -8.90 13.72 -6.75
C GLY A 206 -9.76 14.19 -5.57
N SER A 207 -10.76 15.03 -5.81
CA SER A 207 -11.63 15.57 -4.74
C SER A 207 -12.39 14.47 -3.99
N ALA A 208 -12.79 13.41 -4.67
CA ALA A 208 -13.40 12.20 -4.10
C ALA A 208 -12.39 11.13 -3.63
N ILE A 209 -11.08 11.45 -3.61
CA ILE A 209 -10.02 10.62 -3.04
C ILE A 209 -9.53 11.32 -1.77
N PRO A 210 -9.88 10.86 -0.55
CA PRO A 210 -9.42 11.50 0.68
C PRO A 210 -7.91 11.30 0.88
N PRO A 211 -7.22 12.16 1.66
CA PRO A 211 -5.77 12.08 1.89
C PRO A 211 -5.25 10.71 2.32
N GLY A 212 -6.03 9.94 3.09
CA GLY A 212 -5.72 8.57 3.51
C GLY A 212 -5.59 7.54 2.39
N HIS A 213 -5.92 7.90 1.15
CA HIS A 213 -5.73 7.08 -0.05
C HIS A 213 -4.79 7.72 -1.10
N ARG A 214 -4.18 8.88 -0.81
CA ARG A 214 -3.29 9.61 -1.73
C ARG A 214 -1.83 9.28 -1.47
N ALA A 215 -1.17 8.60 -2.39
CA ALA A 215 0.28 8.46 -2.40
C ALA A 215 0.91 9.44 -3.41
N MET A 216 2.19 9.72 -3.22
CA MET A 216 3.06 10.40 -4.19
C MET A 216 4.25 9.48 -4.45
N ASP A 217 4.62 9.32 -5.71
CA ASP A 217 5.86 8.65 -6.10
C ASP A 217 6.73 9.57 -6.96
N TYR A 218 8.04 9.37 -6.93
CA TYR A 218 8.95 10.08 -7.85
C TYR A 218 10.30 9.39 -8.01
N GLY A 219 10.86 9.49 -9.22
CA GLY A 219 12.24 9.15 -9.52
C GLY A 219 12.48 8.95 -11.01
N ASP A 220 13.38 8.03 -11.34
CA ASP A 220 13.80 7.72 -12.71
C ASP A 220 14.27 6.26 -12.78
N SER A 221 14.11 5.65 -13.95
CA SER A 221 14.73 4.38 -14.36
C SER A 221 16.22 4.26 -14.03
N ASN A 222 16.95 5.38 -14.03
CA ASN A 222 18.28 5.55 -13.49
C ASN A 222 18.21 6.59 -12.35
N ILE A 223 18.13 6.13 -11.10
CA ILE A 223 17.90 6.97 -9.91
C ILE A 223 18.92 8.13 -9.75
N ALA A 224 20.08 8.08 -10.40
CA ALA A 224 21.05 9.18 -10.42
C ALA A 224 20.55 10.43 -11.17
N ASN A 225 19.68 10.26 -12.17
CA ASN A 225 19.11 11.34 -12.98
C ASN A 225 18.28 12.28 -12.09
N GLY A 226 18.67 13.54 -11.99
CA GLY A 226 17.91 14.55 -11.25
C GLY A 226 17.82 14.34 -9.74
N PHE A 227 18.54 13.39 -9.13
CA PHE A 227 18.33 13.01 -7.73
C PHE A 227 18.48 14.16 -6.71
N GLY A 228 19.51 14.98 -6.89
CA GLY A 228 19.93 16.02 -5.96
C GLY A 228 20.67 15.49 -4.71
N ASN A 229 20.56 16.22 -3.61
CA ASN A 229 21.17 15.93 -2.31
C ASN A 229 20.19 16.12 -1.14
N CYS A 230 18.90 16.28 -1.45
CA CYS A 230 17.80 16.41 -0.49
C CYS A 230 17.79 17.77 0.26
N THR A 231 18.44 18.81 -0.28
CA THR A 231 18.37 20.20 0.23
C THR A 231 17.93 21.22 -0.82
N GLU A 232 17.70 20.80 -2.07
CA GLU A 232 17.33 21.69 -3.17
C GLU A 232 15.94 22.31 -3.01
N ALA A 233 15.76 23.50 -3.59
CA ALA A 233 14.51 24.25 -3.46
C ALA A 233 13.32 23.57 -4.16
N THR A 234 13.57 22.87 -5.28
CA THR A 234 12.55 22.14 -6.07
C THR A 234 13.18 21.22 -7.13
N TYR A 235 12.36 20.46 -7.86
CA TYR A 235 12.64 19.59 -9.01
C TYR A 235 13.49 18.34 -8.76
N ASN A 236 14.39 18.33 -7.78
CA ASN A 236 15.24 17.16 -7.52
C ASN A 236 14.50 16.04 -6.76
N THR A 237 14.65 14.79 -7.18
CA THR A 237 13.92 13.62 -6.66
C THR A 237 13.90 13.55 -5.14
N CYS A 238 15.07 13.62 -4.51
CA CYS A 238 15.16 13.51 -3.06
C CYS A 238 14.54 14.72 -2.34
N ALA A 239 14.67 15.93 -2.90
CA ALA A 239 14.09 17.15 -2.33
C ALA A 239 12.56 17.17 -2.43
N GLU A 240 11.99 16.70 -3.54
CA GLU A 240 10.55 16.61 -3.73
C GLU A 240 9.90 15.54 -2.85
N LEU A 241 10.52 14.35 -2.75
CA LEU A 241 10.04 13.30 -1.86
C LEU A 241 10.09 13.71 -0.39
N LYS A 242 11.12 14.47 0.01
CA LYS A 242 11.23 15.07 1.35
C LYS A 242 10.11 16.04 1.67
N LYS A 243 9.64 16.83 0.69
CA LYS A 243 8.44 17.66 0.83
C LYS A 243 7.17 16.81 0.95
N GLY A 244 7.04 15.77 0.11
CA GLY A 244 5.92 14.83 0.16
C GLY A 244 5.83 14.09 1.50
N ALA A 245 6.96 13.71 2.11
CA ALA A 245 7.00 13.14 3.45
C ALA A 245 6.58 14.15 4.53
N GLY A 246 6.84 15.44 4.32
CA GLY A 246 6.28 16.53 5.12
C GLY A 246 4.76 16.66 4.98
N ASP A 247 4.22 16.58 3.76
CA ASP A 247 2.77 16.58 3.51
C ASP A 247 2.08 15.35 4.11
N ARG A 248 2.74 14.18 4.06
CA ARG A 248 2.32 12.94 4.71
C ARG A 248 2.30 13.07 6.23
N ALA A 249 3.34 13.65 6.83
CA ALA A 249 3.36 13.97 8.26
C ALA A 249 2.27 14.98 8.65
N ALA A 250 1.87 15.87 7.73
CA ALA A 250 0.75 16.80 7.88
C ALA A 250 -0.63 16.19 7.50
N GLY A 251 -0.71 14.89 7.19
CA GLY A 251 -1.96 14.20 6.85
C GLY A 251 -2.57 14.57 5.50
N GLN A 252 -1.82 15.20 4.59
CA GLN A 252 -2.27 15.54 3.22
C GLN A 252 -1.99 14.40 2.21
N LEU A 253 -1.09 13.49 2.55
CA LEU A 253 -0.79 12.24 1.84
C LEU A 253 -0.78 11.06 2.81
N ALA A 254 -1.00 9.85 2.29
CA ALA A 254 -0.89 8.58 2.99
C ALA A 254 0.55 8.02 2.94
N ALA A 255 1.23 8.15 1.79
CA ALA A 255 2.53 7.54 1.51
C ALA A 255 3.39 8.41 0.57
N THR A 256 4.70 8.28 0.70
CA THR A 256 5.70 8.70 -0.30
C THR A 256 6.55 7.51 -0.74
N LEU A 257 6.79 7.37 -2.05
CA LEU A 257 7.48 6.23 -2.65
C LEU A 257 8.52 6.69 -3.69
N SER A 258 9.53 5.88 -4.00
CA SER A 258 10.53 6.22 -5.03
C SER A 258 10.96 5.03 -5.87
N TRP A 259 11.47 5.29 -7.07
CA TRP A 259 11.82 4.32 -8.09
C TRP A 259 12.92 4.87 -9.02
N THR A 260 13.82 4.07 -9.61
CA THR A 260 14.12 2.66 -9.35
C THR A 260 15.58 2.54 -8.89
N THR A 261 15.81 1.98 -7.69
CA THR A 261 17.16 1.70 -7.19
C THR A 261 17.65 0.32 -7.60
N THR A 262 18.94 0.21 -7.94
CA THR A 262 19.61 -1.06 -8.28
C THR A 262 20.52 -1.54 -7.16
N TYR A 263 21.14 -2.70 -7.35
CA TYR A 263 22.17 -3.24 -6.46
C TYR A 263 23.44 -2.36 -6.35
N ASN A 264 23.60 -1.33 -7.19
CA ASN A 264 24.72 -0.38 -7.14
C ASN A 264 24.39 0.92 -6.38
N ASP A 265 23.19 1.06 -5.81
CA ASP A 265 22.65 2.34 -5.35
C ASP A 265 22.52 2.53 -3.81
N PRO A 266 23.45 2.06 -2.96
CA PRO A 266 23.28 2.13 -1.49
C PRO A 266 23.25 3.56 -0.96
N TRP A 267 23.87 4.52 -1.67
CA TRP A 267 23.80 5.94 -1.32
C TRP A 267 22.42 6.54 -1.61
N TYR A 268 21.79 6.18 -2.73
CA TYR A 268 20.44 6.64 -3.06
C TYR A 268 19.41 6.03 -2.10
N VAL A 269 19.55 4.75 -1.75
CA VAL A 269 18.74 4.09 -0.70
C VAL A 269 18.89 4.81 0.65
N ASP A 270 20.11 5.16 1.06
CA ASP A 270 20.36 5.92 2.30
C ASP A 270 19.68 7.30 2.28
N LYS A 271 19.78 8.03 1.17
CA LYS A 271 19.14 9.33 1.00
C LYS A 271 17.61 9.28 0.95
N LEU A 272 17.05 8.29 0.25
CA LEU A 272 15.61 8.10 0.16
C LEU A 272 14.99 7.78 1.53
N LEU A 273 15.60 6.89 2.30
CA LEU A 273 15.07 6.44 3.59
C LEU A 273 15.39 7.41 4.74
N GLY A 274 16.63 7.91 4.82
CA GLY A 274 17.09 8.78 5.91
C GLY A 274 16.70 10.24 5.76
N ASP A 275 16.95 10.83 4.59
CA ASP A 275 16.80 12.27 4.34
C ASP A 275 15.45 12.64 3.71
N ALA A 276 14.96 11.88 2.73
CA ALA A 276 13.63 12.09 2.13
C ALA A 276 12.49 11.41 2.90
N ARG A 277 12.77 10.33 3.63
CA ARG A 277 11.81 9.60 4.49
C ARG A 277 10.61 9.08 3.69
N VAL A 278 10.89 8.45 2.56
CA VAL A 278 9.89 7.65 1.82
C VAL A 278 9.49 6.42 2.64
N ASP A 279 8.23 6.01 2.51
CA ASP A 279 7.71 4.78 3.13
C ASP A 279 8.16 3.53 2.34
N GLY A 280 8.59 3.68 1.08
CA GLY A 280 9.02 2.55 0.27
C GLY A 280 9.80 2.91 -0.98
N ILE A 281 10.52 1.91 -1.52
CA ILE A 281 11.41 2.03 -2.67
C ILE A 281 11.18 0.84 -3.60
N ILE A 282 10.97 1.12 -4.88
CA ILE A 282 11.04 0.17 -5.99
C ILE A 282 12.51 -0.15 -6.28
N ALA A 283 12.86 -1.44 -6.19
CA ALA A 283 14.21 -1.94 -6.29
C ALA A 283 14.30 -3.18 -7.19
N GLY A 284 15.30 -3.22 -8.08
CA GLY A 284 15.50 -4.31 -9.02
C GLY A 284 16.41 -3.91 -10.18
N TYR A 285 15.99 -4.21 -11.41
CA TYR A 285 16.65 -3.70 -12.62
C TYR A 285 16.30 -2.25 -12.87
N GLY A 286 17.32 -1.39 -13.01
CA GLY A 286 17.22 0.01 -13.42
C GLY A 286 18.44 0.39 -14.27
N SER A 287 18.31 1.36 -15.15
CA SER A 287 19.36 1.81 -16.09
C SER A 287 19.92 0.70 -17.03
N PHE A 288 19.13 -0.32 -17.36
CA PHE A 288 19.53 -1.39 -18.29
C PHE A 288 19.20 -1.06 -19.75
N THR A 289 20.06 -1.49 -20.67
CA THR A 289 19.78 -1.46 -22.11
C THR A 289 18.88 -2.64 -22.50
N GLY A 290 17.56 -2.39 -22.53
CA GLY A 290 16.54 -3.32 -22.98
C GLY A 290 15.54 -3.72 -21.90
N VAL A 291 14.48 -4.39 -22.33
CA VAL A 291 13.38 -4.89 -21.47
C VAL A 291 13.89 -6.03 -20.60
N ARG A 292 13.65 -5.98 -19.28
CA ARG A 292 13.99 -7.05 -18.35
C ARG A 292 13.00 -7.14 -17.19
N GLU A 293 12.53 -8.35 -16.92
CA GLU A 293 11.61 -8.68 -15.83
C GLU A 293 12.38 -8.93 -14.53
N TYR A 294 11.71 -8.80 -13.38
CA TYR A 294 12.26 -9.29 -12.12
C TYR A 294 12.50 -10.80 -12.18
N ASP A 295 13.73 -11.23 -11.88
CA ASP A 295 14.17 -12.62 -11.95
C ASP A 295 14.89 -13.07 -10.66
N ASN A 296 15.14 -14.37 -10.53
CA ASN A 296 15.85 -14.98 -9.39
C ASN A 296 17.38 -14.78 -9.50
N SER A 297 17.81 -13.55 -9.81
CA SER A 297 19.22 -13.16 -9.94
C SER A 297 19.76 -12.52 -8.67
N TRP A 298 21.09 -12.54 -8.54
CA TRP A 298 21.76 -11.80 -7.48
C TRP A 298 21.59 -10.28 -7.62
N GLN A 299 21.39 -9.75 -8.83
CA GLN A 299 21.13 -8.32 -9.06
C GLN A 299 19.80 -7.89 -8.44
N CYS A 300 18.72 -8.62 -8.73
CA CYS A 300 17.41 -8.41 -8.12
C CYS A 300 17.44 -8.63 -6.60
N ALA A 301 18.11 -9.69 -6.14
CA ALA A 301 18.28 -9.96 -4.72
C ALA A 301 18.98 -8.82 -3.99
N ASN A 302 20.11 -8.34 -4.53
CA ASN A 302 20.90 -7.31 -3.88
C ASN A 302 20.22 -5.94 -3.89
N ALA A 303 19.48 -5.58 -4.94
CA ALA A 303 18.71 -4.33 -4.96
C ALA A 303 17.69 -4.28 -3.81
N VAL A 304 16.94 -5.37 -3.59
CA VAL A 304 16.02 -5.50 -2.45
C VAL A 304 16.78 -5.57 -1.11
N ASN A 305 17.91 -6.28 -1.05
CA ASN A 305 18.72 -6.38 0.16
C ASN A 305 19.32 -5.03 0.60
N LEU A 306 19.63 -4.09 -0.30
CA LEU A 306 20.11 -2.76 0.10
C LEU A 306 19.10 -2.02 0.99
N VAL A 307 17.82 -2.09 0.65
CA VAL A 307 16.72 -1.51 1.45
C VAL A 307 16.61 -2.25 2.80
N ARG A 308 16.61 -3.58 2.77
CA ARG A 308 16.52 -4.42 3.99
C ARG A 308 17.69 -4.18 4.94
N ASP A 309 18.91 -4.08 4.43
CA ASP A 309 20.11 -3.84 5.22
C ASP A 309 20.21 -2.42 5.76
N TRP A 310 19.70 -1.42 5.03
CA TRP A 310 19.55 -0.08 5.58
C TRP A 310 18.57 -0.09 6.76
N VAL A 311 17.43 -0.78 6.62
CA VAL A 311 16.43 -0.93 7.69
C VAL A 311 16.98 -1.70 8.88
N ASN A 312 17.79 -2.76 8.66
CA ASN A 312 18.47 -3.51 9.71
C ASN A 312 19.44 -2.62 10.51
N ARG A 313 20.23 -1.79 9.82
CA ARG A 313 21.14 -0.80 10.46
C ARG A 313 20.38 0.28 11.25
N HIS A 314 19.16 0.62 10.84
CA HIS A 314 18.29 1.61 11.49
C HIS A 314 17.14 0.99 12.30
N SER A 315 17.31 -0.26 12.74
CA SER A 315 16.26 -1.10 13.36
C SER A 315 15.69 -0.58 14.68
N ALA A 316 16.30 0.44 15.29
CA ALA A 316 15.76 1.16 16.44
C ALA A 316 14.60 2.11 16.09
N THR A 317 14.54 2.61 14.84
CA THR A 317 13.55 3.59 14.37
C THR A 317 12.75 3.13 13.15
N HIS A 318 13.27 2.15 12.41
CA HIS A 318 12.64 1.58 11.22
C HIS A 318 12.50 0.05 11.33
N ARG A 319 11.64 -0.53 10.50
CA ARG A 319 11.45 -1.98 10.33
C ARG A 319 10.87 -2.26 8.95
N MET A 320 10.99 -3.49 8.47
CA MET A 320 10.23 -3.88 7.27
C MET A 320 8.74 -3.88 7.59
N ALA A 321 7.92 -3.37 6.67
CA ALA A 321 6.48 -3.47 6.72
C ALA A 321 5.99 -4.92 6.62
N THR A 322 4.83 -5.17 7.22
CA THR A 322 4.17 -6.47 7.34
C THR A 322 2.71 -6.33 6.91
N SER A 323 1.98 -7.44 6.75
CA SER A 323 0.54 -7.39 6.48
C SER A 323 -0.32 -6.84 7.63
N GLY A 324 0.28 -6.47 8.77
CA GLY A 324 -0.36 -5.67 9.82
C GLY A 324 -0.30 -4.15 9.55
N ASP A 325 0.65 -3.70 8.74
CA ASP A 325 0.92 -2.28 8.50
C ASP A 325 -0.02 -1.66 7.46
N ARG A 326 -0.28 -0.36 7.58
CA ARG A 326 -1.25 0.37 6.75
C ARG A 326 -0.69 1.70 6.27
N LEU A 327 -0.39 1.77 4.97
CA LEU A 327 -0.23 3.03 4.25
C LEU A 327 -1.59 3.73 4.18
N PHE A 328 -2.61 3.01 3.69
CA PHE A 328 -3.93 3.55 3.39
C PHE A 328 -4.93 3.35 4.53
N LYS A 329 -5.88 4.28 4.70
CA LYS A 329 -6.76 4.36 5.88
C LYS A 329 -8.17 4.84 5.57
#